data_AF-E0IFV5-F1
#
_entry.id   AF-E0IFV5-F1
#
_cell.length_a   1.000
_cell.length_b   1.000
_cell.length_c   1.000
_cell.angle_alpha   90.00
_cell.angle_beta   90.00
_cell.angle_gamma   90.00
#
_symmetry.space_group_name_H-M   'P 1'
#
loop_
_entity.id
_entity.type
_entity.pdbx_description
1 polymer ?
#
loop_
_entity_poly.entity_id
_entity_poly.type
_entity_poly.pdbx_seq_one_letter_code
_entity_poly.pdbx_strand_id
1 'polypeptide(L)'
;DAKRSKQRHRIIKLQDPKGNPVILATNLTRSAEQIAELYRARWQIETFFRWVKQHVNVPVLFGTSSNAVYSQLYIAMTVYVLLKMLFDHVVPHVHVSASLSLTLFVRALRHHHLAPEWRVALTTFPFTFPFPVS
;
A
#
# COMPACT_ATOMS: atom_id res chain seq x y z
N ASP A 1 -26.66 -21.40 -27.66
CA ASP A 1 -26.44 -22.45 -26.64
C ASP A 1 -24.97 -22.61 -26.27
N ALA A 2 -24.58 -22.09 -25.11
CA ALA A 2 -23.22 -22.18 -24.60
C ALA A 2 -22.99 -23.53 -23.90
N LYS A 3 -22.06 -24.33 -24.42
CA LYS A 3 -21.61 -25.63 -23.91
C LYS A 3 -21.23 -25.52 -22.42
N ARG A 4 -22.10 -25.98 -21.51
CA ARG A 4 -21.78 -26.13 -20.09
C ARG A 4 -20.71 -27.21 -19.92
N SER A 5 -19.59 -26.85 -19.31
CA SER A 5 -18.50 -27.77 -18.94
C SER A 5 -19.00 -28.82 -17.93
N LYS A 6 -18.50 -30.06 -18.03
CA LYS A 6 -18.84 -31.23 -17.19
C LYS A 6 -18.40 -31.11 -15.71
N GLN A 7 -17.66 -30.07 -15.32
CA GLN A 7 -17.06 -29.95 -13.99
C GLN A 7 -17.88 -29.03 -13.06
N ARG A 8 -18.00 -29.41 -11.77
CA ARG A 8 -18.71 -28.66 -10.72
C ARG A 8 -18.16 -27.24 -10.50
N HIS A 9 -16.92 -27.01 -10.92
CA HIS A 9 -16.23 -25.72 -10.87
C HIS A 9 -15.59 -25.42 -12.22
N ARG A 10 -15.53 -24.14 -12.59
CA ARG A 10 -14.90 -23.70 -13.84
C ARG A 10 -13.38 -23.71 -13.67
N ILE A 11 -12.69 -24.41 -14.57
CA ILE A 11 -11.23 -24.44 -14.62
C ILE A 11 -10.75 -23.63 -15.82
N ILE A 12 -9.75 -22.79 -15.59
CA ILE A 12 -9.07 -22.00 -16.62
C ILE A 12 -7.60 -22.42 -16.62
N LYS A 13 -7.10 -22.78 -17.80
CA LYS A 13 -5.69 -23.10 -18.00
C LYS A 13 -5.04 -21.95 -18.75
N LEU A 14 -3.97 -21.42 -18.18
CA LEU A 14 -3.20 -20.28 -18.68
C LEU A 14 -1.73 -20.71 -18.77
N GLN A 15 -0.92 -19.93 -19.48
CA GLN A 15 0.54 -20.00 -19.36
C GLN A 15 1.02 -18.72 -18.69
N ASP A 16 1.98 -18.84 -17.78
CA ASP A 16 2.67 -17.68 -17.23
C ASP A 16 3.62 -17.06 -18.29
N PRO A 17 4.19 -15.87 -18.03
CA PRO A 17 5.15 -15.25 -18.94
C PRO A 17 6.44 -16.06 -19.18
N LYS A 18 6.69 -17.10 -18.37
CA LYS A 18 7.85 -18.01 -18.46
C LYS A 18 7.49 -19.33 -19.16
N GLY A 19 6.26 -19.47 -19.67
CA GLY A 19 5.77 -20.67 -20.35
C GLY A 19 5.27 -21.78 -19.41
N ASN A 20 5.23 -21.56 -18.09
CA ASN A 20 4.74 -22.56 -17.14
C ASN A 20 3.21 -22.62 -17.15
N PRO A 21 2.60 -23.82 -17.09
CA PRO A 21 1.16 -23.97 -17.02
C PRO A 21 0.62 -23.51 -15.66
N VAL A 22 -0.36 -22.60 -15.69
CA VAL A 22 -1.10 -22.12 -14.53
C VAL A 22 -2.54 -22.61 -14.64
N ILE A 23 -3.01 -23.33 -13.62
CA ILE A 23 -4.37 -23.86 -13.56
C ILE A 23 -5.13 -23.13 -12.46
N LEU A 24 -6.22 -22.44 -12.83
CA LEU A 24 -7.07 -21.69 -11.93
C LEU A 24 -8.44 -22.35 -11.81
N ALA A 25 -8.90 -22.57 -10.59
CA ALA A 25 -10.28 -22.94 -10.28
C ALA A 25 -11.04 -21.69 -9.84
N THR A 26 -12.20 -21.44 -10.45
CA THR A 26 -12.98 -20.23 -10.17
C THR A 26 -14.49 -20.49 -10.24
N ASN A 27 -15.25 -19.72 -9.46
CA ASN A 27 -16.71 -19.64 -9.55
C ASN A 27 -17.16 -18.36 -10.27
N LEU A 28 -16.22 -17.55 -10.78
CA LEU A 28 -16.53 -16.30 -11.48
C LEU A 28 -16.99 -16.59 -12.91
N THR A 29 -18.01 -15.86 -13.37
CA THR A 29 -18.57 -15.92 -14.73
C THR A 29 -17.87 -14.99 -15.73
N ARG A 30 -16.76 -14.35 -15.32
CA ARG A 30 -15.95 -13.40 -16.13
C ARG A 30 -15.18 -14.07 -17.28
N SER A 31 -14.67 -13.32 -18.26
CA SER A 31 -13.86 -13.93 -19.34
C SER A 31 -12.59 -14.61 -18.79
N ALA A 32 -11.97 -15.49 -19.59
CA ALA A 32 -10.72 -16.12 -19.19
C ALA A 32 -9.59 -15.09 -19.04
N GLU A 33 -9.55 -14.04 -19.88
CA GLU A 33 -8.57 -12.97 -19.74
C GLU A 33 -8.78 -12.18 -18.45
N GLN A 34 -10.03 -11.85 -18.11
CA GLN A 34 -10.33 -11.12 -16.87
C GLN A 34 -9.91 -11.91 -15.62
N ILE A 35 -10.04 -13.24 -15.64
CA ILE A 35 -9.63 -14.07 -14.51
C ILE A 35 -8.11 -14.22 -14.47
N ALA A 36 -7.44 -14.27 -15.62
CA ALA A 36 -5.98 -14.19 -15.71
C ALA A 36 -5.46 -12.87 -15.14
N GLU A 37 -6.09 -11.75 -15.45
CA GLU A 37 -5.71 -10.42 -14.94
C GLU A 37 -5.93 -10.32 -13.42
N LEU A 38 -7.06 -10.82 -12.91
CA LEU A 38 -7.29 -10.93 -11.46
C LEU A 38 -6.24 -11.80 -10.77
N TYR A 39 -5.84 -12.91 -11.40
CA TYR A 39 -4.77 -13.75 -10.87
C TYR A 39 -3.41 -13.05 -10.90
N ARG A 40 -3.14 -12.25 -11.94
CA ARG A 40 -1.93 -11.41 -12.02
C ARG A 40 -1.92 -10.35 -10.91
N ALA A 41 -3.08 -9.75 -10.60
CA ALA A 41 -3.22 -8.82 -9.49
C ALA A 41 -2.94 -9.50 -8.11
N ARG A 42 -3.10 -10.82 -7.98
CA ARG A 42 -2.69 -11.56 -6.77
C ARG A 42 -1.21 -11.35 -6.44
N TRP A 43 -0.33 -11.21 -7.45
CA TRP A 43 1.09 -10.92 -7.22
C TRP A 43 1.31 -9.53 -6.61
N GLN A 44 0.43 -8.57 -6.87
CA GLN A 44 0.52 -7.25 -6.23
C GLN A 44 0.32 -7.34 -4.71
N ILE A 45 -0.44 -8.33 -4.23
CA ILE A 45 -0.62 -8.58 -2.78
C ILE A 45 0.71 -8.96 -2.12
N GLU A 46 1.57 -9.73 -2.80
CA GLU A 46 2.89 -10.09 -2.27
C GLU A 46 3.81 -8.87 -2.18
N THR A 47 3.78 -8.01 -3.20
CA THR A 47 4.49 -6.71 -3.19
C THR A 47 3.95 -5.80 -2.09
N PHE A 48 2.63 -5.76 -1.90
CA PHE A 48 1.99 -5.02 -0.82
C PHE A 48 2.47 -5.50 0.55
N PHE A 49 2.43 -6.81 0.83
CA PHE A 49 2.89 -7.34 2.12
C PHE A 49 4.40 -7.20 2.33
N ARG A 50 5.20 -7.30 1.25
CA ARG A 50 6.63 -6.98 1.31
C ARG A 50 6.83 -5.53 1.71
N TRP A 51 6.11 -4.62 1.08
CA TRP A 51 6.16 -3.21 1.39
C TRP A 51 5.71 -2.91 2.82
N VAL A 52 4.62 -3.54 3.30
CA VAL A 52 4.13 -3.39 4.68
C VAL A 52 5.23 -3.79 5.66
N LYS A 53 5.85 -4.96 5.46
CA LYS A 53 6.94 -5.43 6.33
C LYS A 53 8.16 -4.50 6.32
N GLN A 54 8.42 -3.80 5.21
CA GLN A 54 9.56 -2.89 5.07
C GLN A 54 9.32 -1.50 5.66
N HIS A 55 8.10 -0.97 5.52
CA HIS A 55 7.80 0.44 5.84
C HIS A 55 7.03 0.59 7.16
N VAL A 56 6.21 -0.40 7.51
CA VAL A 56 5.43 -0.42 8.73
C VAL A 56 6.26 -1.12 9.81
N ASN A 57 7.14 -0.34 10.45
CA ASN A 57 7.90 -0.84 11.60
C ASN A 57 6.95 -0.88 12.81
N VAL A 58 6.36 -2.05 13.09
CA VAL A 58 5.66 -2.36 14.35
C VAL A 58 6.62 -3.16 15.24
N PRO A 59 7.57 -2.50 15.93
CA PRO A 59 8.63 -3.20 16.66
C PRO A 59 8.11 -3.97 17.87
N VAL A 60 6.97 -3.55 18.43
CA VAL A 60 6.38 -4.15 19.63
C VAL A 60 4.86 -4.24 19.45
N LEU A 61 4.33 -5.45 19.53
CA LEU A 61 2.90 -5.66 19.67
C LEU A 61 2.54 -5.46 21.14
N PHE A 62 1.85 -4.37 21.47
CA PHE A 62 1.46 -4.04 22.86
C PHE A 62 0.34 -4.93 23.42
N GLY A 63 -0.10 -5.94 22.67
CA GLY A 63 -1.12 -6.89 23.08
C GLY A 63 -1.14 -8.10 22.15
N THR A 64 -1.41 -9.29 22.70
CA THR A 64 -1.43 -10.55 21.96
C THR A 64 -2.82 -10.95 21.46
N SER A 65 -3.86 -10.20 21.82
CA SER A 65 -5.21 -10.46 21.32
C SER A 65 -5.32 -10.09 19.84
N SER A 66 -6.11 -10.83 19.08
CA SER A 66 -6.30 -10.58 17.64
C SER A 66 -6.73 -9.13 17.37
N ASN A 67 -7.65 -8.59 18.17
CA ASN A 67 -8.08 -7.19 18.04
C ASN A 67 -6.92 -6.20 18.27
N ALA A 68 -6.07 -6.43 19.29
CA ALA A 68 -4.94 -5.54 19.54
C ALA A 68 -3.96 -5.53 18.36
N VAL A 69 -3.68 -6.70 17.77
CA VAL A 69 -2.82 -6.83 16.60
C VAL A 69 -3.44 -6.12 15.39
N TYR A 70 -4.73 -6.35 15.11
CA TYR A 70 -5.41 -5.69 13.99
C TYR A 70 -5.43 -4.17 14.15
N SER A 71 -5.79 -3.67 15.33
CA SER A 71 -5.79 -2.24 15.62
C SER A 71 -4.41 -1.61 15.46
N GLN A 72 -3.35 -2.27 15.93
CA GLN A 72 -1.97 -1.75 15.77
C GLN A 72 -1.56 -1.66 14.32
N LEU A 73 -1.88 -2.67 13.50
CA LEU A 73 -1.59 -2.66 12.08
C LEU A 73 -2.35 -1.54 11.36
N TYR A 74 -3.65 -1.38 11.67
CA TYR A 74 -4.46 -0.31 11.09
C TYR A 74 -3.91 1.08 11.45
N ILE A 75 -3.60 1.32 12.72
CA ILE A 75 -3.02 2.59 13.16
C ILE A 75 -1.68 2.85 12.46
N ALA A 76 -0.80 1.85 12.39
CA ALA A 76 0.51 2.01 11.77
C ALA A 76 0.41 2.30 10.26
N MET A 77 -0.52 1.66 9.56
CA MET A 77 -0.83 1.96 8.16
C MET A 77 -1.41 3.36 7.98
N THR A 78 -2.36 3.77 8.83
CA THR A 78 -2.95 5.11 8.80
C THR A 78 -1.86 6.16 9.00
N VAL A 79 -1.06 6.07 10.07
CA VAL A 79 0.04 7.00 10.36
C VAL A 79 1.02 7.10 9.18
N TYR A 80 1.38 5.97 8.57
CA TYR A 80 2.25 5.98 7.40
C TYR A 80 1.64 6.79 6.24
N VAL A 81 0.36 6.55 5.91
CA VAL A 81 -0.33 7.26 4.82
C VAL A 81 -0.38 8.75 5.11
N LEU A 82 -0.71 9.14 6.34
CA LEU A 82 -0.74 10.55 6.73
C LEU A 82 0.64 11.22 6.58
N LEU A 83 1.70 10.56 7.05
CA LEU A 83 3.06 11.06 6.92
C LEU A 83 3.49 11.17 5.45
N LYS A 84 3.12 10.21 4.61
CA LYS A 84 3.40 10.25 3.17
C LYS A 84 2.67 11.40 2.49
N MET A 85 1.39 11.58 2.78
CA MET A 85 0.59 12.69 2.22
C MET A 85 1.16 14.05 2.64
N LEU A 86 1.51 14.21 3.91
CA LEU A 86 2.15 15.43 4.41
C LEU A 86 3.48 15.69 3.71
N PHE A 87 4.33 14.67 3.60
CA PHE A 87 5.62 14.77 2.93
C PHE A 87 5.45 15.18 1.47
N ASP A 88 4.57 14.52 0.72
CA ASP A 88 4.32 14.84 -0.70
C ASP A 88 3.76 16.26 -0.90
N HIS A 89 2.98 16.76 0.06
CA HIS A 89 2.46 18.12 0.03
C HIS A 89 3.55 19.19 0.29
N VAL A 90 4.50 18.90 1.17
CA VAL A 90 5.50 19.87 1.64
C VAL A 90 6.77 19.85 0.80
N VAL A 91 7.20 18.68 0.30
CA VAL A 91 8.42 18.52 -0.53
C VAL A 91 8.55 19.54 -1.65
N PRO A 92 7.50 19.84 -2.44
CA PRO A 92 7.60 20.81 -3.53
C PRO A 92 7.95 22.24 -3.08
N HIS A 93 7.69 22.55 -1.82
CA HIS A 93 7.92 23.86 -1.21
C HIS A 93 9.27 23.94 -0.47
N VAL A 94 10.02 22.84 -0.39
CA VAL A 94 11.34 22.79 0.23
C VAL A 94 12.41 22.97 -0.83
N HIS A 95 13.41 23.79 -0.55
CA HIS A 95 14.52 24.01 -1.46
C HIS A 95 15.33 22.73 -1.69
N VAL A 96 15.84 22.53 -2.91
CA VAL A 96 16.54 21.30 -3.35
C VAL A 96 17.74 20.95 -2.45
N SER A 97 18.43 21.95 -1.89
CA SER A 97 19.56 21.76 -0.97
C SER A 97 19.20 21.03 0.32
N ALA A 98 17.92 21.05 0.72
CA ALA A 98 17.41 20.39 1.91
C ALA A 98 16.50 19.20 1.57
N SER A 99 16.61 18.66 0.35
CA SER A 99 15.81 17.51 -0.08
C SER A 99 16.06 16.29 0.82
N LEU A 100 14.98 15.72 1.36
CA LEU A 100 15.02 14.52 2.17
C LEU A 100 14.22 13.42 1.50
N SER A 101 14.61 12.16 1.70
CA SER A 101 13.73 11.02 1.46
C SER A 101 12.65 10.96 2.54
N LEU A 102 11.53 10.29 2.26
CA LEU A 102 10.47 10.07 3.25
C LEU A 102 10.99 9.45 4.55
N THR A 103 11.91 8.49 4.47
CA THR A 103 12.47 7.81 5.64
C THR A 103 13.32 8.76 6.49
N LEU A 104 14.12 9.62 5.87
CA LEU A 104 14.91 10.63 6.57
C LEU A 104 14.02 11.73 7.15
N PHE A 105 12.98 12.17 6.42
CA PHE A 105 11.98 13.09 6.92
C PHE A 105 11.27 12.54 8.16
N VAL A 106 10.74 11.31 8.10
CA VAL A 106 10.05 10.68 9.25
C VAL A 106 11.00 10.49 10.43
N ARG A 107 12.27 10.14 10.17
CA ARG A 107 13.30 10.05 11.23
C ARG A 107 13.57 11.41 11.86
N ALA A 108 13.78 12.45 11.05
CA ALA A 108 14.03 13.81 11.51
C ALA A 108 12.84 14.38 12.29
N LEU A 109 11.61 14.09 11.85
CA LEU A 109 10.37 14.43 12.54
C LEU A 109 10.25 13.74 13.89
N ARG A 110 10.52 12.43 13.94
CA ARG A 110 10.48 11.65 15.18
C ARG A 110 11.49 12.13 16.23
N HIS A 111 12.68 12.55 15.79
CA HIS A 111 13.73 13.02 16.69
C HIS A 111 13.80 14.55 16.82
N HIS A 112 12.80 15.30 16.31
CA HIS A 112 12.77 16.77 16.37
C HIS A 112 14.00 17.49 15.76
N HIS A 113 14.65 16.87 14.77
CA HIS A 113 15.86 17.36 14.11
C HIS A 113 15.63 17.85 12.67
N LEU A 114 14.41 18.31 12.32
CA LEU A 114 14.19 18.90 11.00
C LEU A 114 15.00 20.19 10.82
N ALA A 115 15.58 20.34 9.63
CA ALA A 115 16.26 21.56 9.21
C ALA A 115 15.28 22.75 9.16
N PRO A 116 15.76 24.00 9.28
CA PRO A 116 14.91 25.17 9.29
C PRO A 116 14.02 25.31 8.05
N GLU A 117 14.49 24.92 6.86
CA GLU A 117 13.69 25.05 5.63
C GLU A 117 12.41 24.21 5.71
N TRP A 118 12.52 23.00 6.27
CA TRP A 118 11.37 22.13 6.49
C TRP A 118 10.40 22.66 7.52
N ARG A 119 10.91 23.25 8.61
CA ARG A 119 10.05 23.84 9.65
C ARG A 119 9.24 25.00 9.07
N VAL A 120 9.89 25.88 8.31
CA VAL A 120 9.24 27.00 7.63
C VAL A 120 8.20 26.48 6.62
N ALA A 121 8.55 25.49 5.80
CA ALA A 121 7.60 24.94 4.83
C ALA A 121 6.37 24.31 5.50
N LEU A 122 6.56 23.57 6.60
CA LEU A 122 5.46 22.97 7.38
C LEU A 122 4.54 24.02 8.02
N THR A 123 5.08 25.18 8.43
CA THR A 123 4.28 26.25 9.02
C THR A 123 3.60 27.13 7.98
N THR A 124 4.24 27.33 6.83
CA THR A 124 3.76 28.24 5.77
C THR A 124 2.72 27.57 4.88
N PHE A 125 2.81 26.26 4.67
CA PHE A 125 1.90 25.49 3.81
C PHE A 125 1.10 24.49 4.66
N PRO A 126 0.00 24.93 5.31
CA PRO A 126 -0.79 24.07 6.17
C PRO A 126 -1.48 22.98 5.35
N PHE A 127 -1.22 21.73 5.73
CA PHE A 127 -1.88 20.58 5.13
C PHE A 127 -3.36 20.55 5.53
N THR A 128 -4.24 20.73 4.54
CA THR A 128 -5.68 20.54 4.69
C THR A 128 -6.06 19.19 4.08
N PHE A 129 -6.75 18.34 4.84
CA PHE A 129 -7.21 17.06 4.29
C PHE A 129 -8.21 17.31 3.15
N PRO A 130 -8.07 16.60 2.01
CA PRO A 130 -9.01 16.69 0.90
C PRO A 130 -10.26 15.85 1.19
N PHE A 131 -10.94 16.10 2.31
CA PHE A 131 -12.29 15.58 2.50
C PHE A 131 -13.26 16.62 1.94
N PRO A 132 -14.19 16.24 1.06
CA PRO A 132 -15.29 17.12 0.71
C PRO A 132 -16.04 17.42 2.00
N VAL A 133 -16.09 18.69 2.39
CA VAL A 133 -17.08 19.17 3.36
C VAL A 133 -18.43 18.99 2.69
N SER A 134 -19.23 18.07 3.23
CA SER A 134 -20.60 17.78 2.82
C SER A 134 -21.48 19.02 2.88
#